data_AF-A0A830BVI0-F1
#
_entry.id   AF-A0A830BVI0-F1
#
_cell.length_a   1.000
_cell.length_b   1.000
_cell.length_c   1.000
_cell.angle_alpha   90.00
_cell.angle_beta   90.00
_cell.angle_gamma   90.00
#
_symmetry.space_group_name_H-M   'P 1'
#
loop_
_entity.id
_entity.type
_entity.pdbx_description
1 polymer ?
#
loop_
_entity_poly.entity_id
_entity_poly.type
_entity_poly.pdbx_seq_one_letter_code
_entity_poly.pdbx_strand_id
1 'polypeptide(L)'
;VFRFRGGLPGPAGTGNARELLWKLCGAGESGAKAQGSEKGVPEGFVKAAKAIKENVYNENGILCGAEKWPEEYGKLVGKRQYGVAGSPRFDFYAADYGWGKAKKLEALFIDDGAALSLCKSRDFEGRLEIVLSKPMPQMDAFSRVFREVLSELCCSSNQKA
;
A
#
# COMPACT_ATOMS: atom_id res chain seq x y z
N VAL A 1 -9.51 12.00 1.92
CA VAL A 1 -9.49 12.64 3.26
C VAL A 1 -8.94 11.65 4.27
N PHE A 2 -7.72 11.88 4.78
CA PHE A 2 -7.14 11.03 5.84
C PHE A 2 -7.64 11.52 7.20
N ARG A 3 -8.20 10.63 8.02
CA ARG A 3 -8.57 10.92 9.42
C ARG A 3 -7.81 9.96 10.30
N PHE A 4 -6.95 10.50 11.16
CA PHE A 4 -6.14 9.76 12.11
C PHE A 4 -6.95 9.47 13.38
N ARG A 5 -6.95 8.21 13.83
CA ARG A 5 -7.25 7.88 15.23
C ARG A 5 -5.93 7.56 15.92
N GLY A 6 -5.58 8.35 16.92
CA GLY A 6 -4.46 8.04 17.81
C GLY A 6 -4.77 6.77 18.59
N GLY A 7 -3.97 5.73 18.39
CA GLY A 7 -3.91 4.58 19.28
C GLY A 7 -3.23 4.95 20.60
N LEU A 8 -3.67 4.29 21.68
CA LEU A 8 -3.12 4.42 23.03
C LEU A 8 -1.60 4.15 23.06
N PRO A 9 -0.84 4.80 23.96
CA PRO A 9 0.61 4.69 24.02
C PRO A 9 1.05 3.31 24.52
N GLY A 10 1.71 2.53 23.66
CA GLY A 10 2.59 1.43 24.04
C GLY A 10 3.97 1.94 24.49
N PRO A 11 4.75 1.16 25.24
CA PRO A 11 5.93 1.64 25.94
C PRO A 11 7.00 2.17 24.97
N ALA A 12 7.54 3.34 25.31
CA ALA A 12 8.54 4.07 24.54
C ALA A 12 9.85 3.28 24.43
N GLY A 13 10.09 2.68 23.26
CA GLY A 13 11.41 2.28 22.82
C GLY A 13 12.09 3.46 22.13
N THR A 14 13.10 4.05 22.77
CA THR A 14 13.94 5.11 22.21
C THR A 14 14.83 4.57 21.09
N GLY A 15 14.26 4.40 19.90
CA GLY A 15 14.99 4.07 18.68
C GLY A 15 15.23 5.33 17.84
N ASN A 16 16.49 5.69 17.65
CA ASN A 16 16.92 6.79 16.78
C ASN A 16 16.31 6.65 15.37
N ALA A 17 15.66 7.70 14.86
CA ALA A 17 15.04 7.72 13.52
C ALA A 17 16.00 7.35 12.37
N ARG A 18 17.31 7.57 12.53
CA ARG A 18 18.36 7.14 11.59
C ARG A 18 18.55 5.62 11.58
N GLU A 19 18.34 4.95 12.71
CA GLU A 19 18.44 3.49 12.82
C GLU A 19 17.24 2.79 12.16
N LEU A 20 16.05 3.42 12.22
CA LEU A 20 14.86 3.00 11.47
C LEU A 20 15.06 3.17 9.96
N LEU A 21 15.69 4.26 9.52
CA LEU A 21 16.00 4.51 8.11
C LEU A 21 17.02 3.50 7.56
N TRP A 22 18.04 3.17 8.36
CA TRP A 22 19.03 2.12 8.03
C TRP A 22 18.39 0.74 7.91
N LYS A 23 17.49 0.37 8.84
CA LYS A 23 16.72 -0.88 8.76
C LYS A 23 15.71 -0.90 7.61
N LEU A 24 15.33 0.26 7.06
CA LEU A 24 14.42 0.35 5.90
C LEU A 24 15.14 0.11 4.57
N CYS A 25 16.40 0.52 4.45
CA CYS A 25 17.17 0.47 3.20
C CYS A 25 18.20 -0.67 3.10
N GLY A 26 18.01 -1.79 3.82
CA GLY A 26 18.94 -2.92 3.83
C GLY A 26 19.45 -3.32 2.44
N ALA A 27 20.77 -3.21 2.28
CA ALA A 27 21.52 -3.48 1.06
C ALA A 27 21.29 -4.90 0.51
N GLY A 28 21.17 -4.96 -0.80
CA GLY A 28 21.23 -6.16 -1.62
C GLY A 28 21.60 -5.74 -3.03
N GLU A 29 22.89 -5.47 -3.24
CA GLU A 29 23.46 -5.38 -4.59
C GLU A 29 23.38 -6.77 -5.23
N SER A 30 22.55 -6.92 -6.24
CA SER A 30 22.78 -7.91 -7.28
C SER A 30 22.43 -7.28 -8.63
N GLY A 31 23.45 -7.20 -9.48
CA GLY A 31 23.36 -6.59 -10.79
C GLY A 31 22.37 -7.33 -11.67
N ALA A 32 21.33 -6.62 -12.09
CA ALA A 32 20.57 -6.95 -13.28
C ALA A 32 20.33 -5.64 -14.03
N LYS A 33 20.94 -5.52 -15.21
CA LYS A 33 20.77 -4.35 -16.09
C LYS A 33 19.28 -4.17 -16.39
N ALA A 34 18.71 -3.06 -15.95
CA ALA A 34 17.35 -2.68 -16.22
C ALA A 34 17.23 -2.13 -17.65
N GLN A 35 16.33 -2.72 -18.44
CA GLN A 35 15.81 -2.11 -19.66
C GLN A 35 14.43 -1.53 -19.36
N GLY A 36 14.30 -0.21 -19.54
CA GLY A 36 13.04 0.53 -19.53
C GLY A 36 12.64 1.12 -18.19
N SER A 37 13.20 2.27 -17.82
CA SER A 37 12.59 3.15 -16.81
C SER A 37 11.86 4.31 -17.51
N GLU A 38 10.56 4.44 -17.24
CA GLU A 38 9.83 5.66 -17.52
C GLU A 38 10.37 6.76 -16.58
N LYS A 39 10.78 7.90 -17.13
CA LYS A 39 11.42 8.98 -16.36
C LYS A 39 10.51 9.41 -15.20
N GLY A 40 11.04 9.34 -13.96
CA GLY A 40 10.37 9.83 -12.75
C GLY A 40 9.67 8.78 -11.88
N VAL A 41 9.61 7.50 -12.30
CA VAL A 41 9.06 6.43 -11.46
C VAL A 41 10.20 5.76 -10.66
N PRO A 42 10.13 5.66 -9.33
CA PRO A 42 11.14 4.94 -8.55
C PRO A 42 11.30 3.49 -9.01
N GLU A 43 12.53 3.01 -9.19
CA GLU A 43 12.80 1.64 -9.68
C GLU A 43 12.12 0.57 -8.81
N GLY A 44 12.10 0.78 -7.49
CA GLY A 44 11.41 -0.11 -6.55
C GLY A 44 9.92 -0.23 -6.82
N PHE A 45 9.26 0.84 -7.27
CA PHE A 45 7.84 0.82 -7.64
C PHE A 45 7.60 -0.04 -8.88
N VAL A 46 8.43 0.10 -9.92
CA VAL A 46 8.34 -0.69 -11.15
C VAL A 46 8.56 -2.18 -10.87
N LYS A 47 9.57 -2.51 -10.05
CA LYS A 47 9.82 -3.89 -9.62
C LYS A 47 8.65 -4.48 -8.84
N ALA A 48 8.08 -3.72 -7.90
CA ALA A 48 6.92 -4.16 -7.12
C ALA A 48 5.70 -4.39 -8.02
N ALA A 49 5.38 -3.46 -8.93
CA ALA A 49 4.27 -3.59 -9.86
C ALA A 49 4.41 -4.81 -10.78
N LYS A 50 5.63 -5.07 -11.28
CA LYS A 50 5.95 -6.25 -12.09
C LYS A 50 5.73 -7.55 -11.30
N ALA A 51 6.27 -7.63 -10.09
CA ALA A 51 6.11 -8.82 -9.24
C ALA A 51 4.65 -9.11 -8.89
N ILE A 52 3.84 -8.07 -8.62
CA ILE A 52 2.39 -8.22 -8.40
C ILE A 52 1.71 -8.73 -9.66
N LYS A 53 1.99 -8.14 -10.83
CA LYS A 53 1.38 -8.53 -12.10
C LYS A 53 1.69 -10.00 -12.43
N GLU A 54 2.93 -10.42 -12.29
CA GLU A 54 3.36 -11.79 -12.58
C GLU A 54 2.68 -12.82 -11.66
N ASN A 55 2.48 -12.50 -10.38
CA ASN A 55 1.77 -13.38 -9.46
C ASN A 55 0.26 -13.41 -9.70
N VAL A 56 -0.38 -12.25 -9.97
CA VAL A 56 -1.84 -12.16 -10.18
C VAL A 56 -2.26 -12.78 -11.51
N TYR A 57 -1.46 -12.59 -12.57
CA TYR A 57 -1.74 -13.07 -13.93
C TYR A 57 -0.88 -14.28 -14.32
N ASN A 58 -0.54 -15.12 -13.35
CA ASN A 58 0.15 -16.39 -13.61
C ASN A 58 -0.72 -17.29 -14.50
N GLU A 59 -0.11 -17.90 -15.52
CA GLU A 59 -0.74 -18.87 -16.42
C GLU A 59 -1.35 -20.07 -15.69
N ASN A 60 -0.78 -20.45 -14.54
CA ASN A 60 -1.25 -21.54 -13.70
C ASN A 60 -2.46 -21.16 -12.83
N GLY A 61 -2.92 -19.90 -12.90
CA GLY A 61 -4.05 -19.38 -12.13
C GLY A 61 -3.68 -18.81 -10.76
N ILE A 62 -4.55 -17.94 -10.22
CA ILE A 62 -4.30 -17.17 -8.99
C ILE A 62 -4.23 -18.01 -7.71
N LEU A 63 -4.78 -19.23 -7.73
CA LEU A 63 -4.75 -20.17 -6.60
C LEU A 63 -3.65 -21.24 -6.74
N CYS A 64 -2.79 -21.14 -7.75
CA CYS A 64 -1.67 -22.06 -7.90
C CYS A 64 -0.76 -21.98 -6.67
N GLY A 65 -0.52 -23.13 -6.02
CA GLY A 65 0.31 -23.21 -4.82
C GLY A 65 -0.39 -22.84 -3.52
N ALA A 66 -1.73 -22.62 -3.53
CA ALA A 66 -2.49 -22.24 -2.34
C ALA A 66 -2.38 -23.23 -1.18
N GLU A 67 -2.10 -24.51 -1.48
CA GLU A 67 -1.87 -25.54 -0.47
C GLU A 67 -0.63 -25.30 0.40
N LYS A 68 0.34 -24.50 -0.09
CA LYS A 68 1.57 -24.16 0.63
C LYS A 68 1.52 -22.78 1.29
N TRP A 69 0.53 -21.96 0.95
CA TRP A 69 0.41 -20.59 1.46
C TRP A 69 0.46 -20.50 3.00
N PRO A 70 -0.22 -21.35 3.79
CA PRO A 70 -0.12 -21.28 5.25
C PRO A 70 1.32 -21.41 5.76
N GLU A 71 2.10 -22.31 5.17
CA GLU A 71 3.51 -22.50 5.51
C GLU A 71 4.36 -21.29 5.08
N GLU A 72 4.13 -20.79 3.87
CA GLU A 72 4.83 -19.63 3.32
C GLU A 72 4.55 -18.35 4.11
N TYR A 73 3.28 -18.05 4.41
CA TYR A 73 2.89 -16.93 5.27
C TYR A 73 3.42 -17.10 6.70
N GLY A 74 3.48 -18.32 7.22
CA GLY A 74 4.13 -18.63 8.49
C GLY A 74 5.59 -18.15 8.53
N LYS A 75 6.35 -18.33 7.44
CA LYS A 75 7.74 -17.86 7.32
C LYS A 75 7.88 -16.34 7.25
N LEU A 76 6.78 -15.61 7.03
CA LEU A 76 6.72 -14.16 6.94
C LEU A 76 6.28 -13.48 8.25
N VAL A 77 5.84 -14.26 9.25
CA VAL A 77 5.48 -13.72 10.57
C VAL A 77 6.66 -12.94 11.17
N GLY A 78 6.39 -11.73 11.64
CA GLY A 78 7.40 -10.82 12.19
C GLY A 78 8.28 -10.11 11.14
N LYS A 79 8.14 -10.45 9.85
CA LYS A 79 8.79 -9.71 8.75
C LYS A 79 7.88 -8.60 8.23
N ARG A 80 8.42 -7.76 7.35
CA ARG A 80 7.63 -6.72 6.67
C ARG A 80 6.75 -7.34 5.60
N GLN A 81 5.47 -7.47 5.92
CA GLN A 81 4.43 -7.91 5.01
C GLN A 81 3.24 -6.96 5.09
N TYR A 82 2.51 -6.84 3.99
CA TYR A 82 1.27 -6.07 3.92
C TYR A 82 0.21 -6.88 3.17
N GLY A 83 -0.92 -7.11 3.82
CA GLY A 83 -2.15 -7.56 3.19
C GLY A 83 -2.87 -6.41 2.50
N VAL A 84 -3.57 -6.70 1.40
CA VAL A 84 -4.51 -5.77 0.77
C VAL A 84 -5.91 -6.35 0.92
N ALA A 85 -6.80 -5.57 1.51
CA ALA A 85 -8.17 -5.97 1.71
C ALA A 85 -9.15 -5.12 0.92
N GLY A 86 -10.20 -5.76 0.42
CA GLY A 86 -11.14 -5.14 -0.50
C GLY A 86 -10.70 -5.28 -1.97
N SER A 87 -11.59 -4.85 -2.86
CA SER A 87 -11.34 -4.87 -4.30
C SER A 87 -12.06 -3.69 -4.94
N PRO A 88 -11.40 -2.94 -5.84
CA PRO A 88 -12.05 -1.89 -6.63
C PRO A 88 -13.20 -2.38 -7.51
N ARG A 89 -13.38 -3.70 -7.66
CA ARG A 89 -14.55 -4.26 -8.36
C ARG A 89 -15.85 -4.10 -7.57
N PHE A 90 -15.78 -4.04 -6.24
CA PHE A 90 -16.93 -3.85 -5.38
C PHE A 90 -17.07 -2.37 -5.02
N ASP A 91 -18.26 -1.83 -5.27
CA ASP A 91 -18.60 -0.45 -4.89
C ASP A 91 -19.37 -0.44 -3.57
N PHE A 92 -18.65 -0.33 -2.47
CA PHE A 92 -19.25 -0.25 -1.14
C PHE A 92 -20.06 1.04 -0.93
N TYR A 93 -19.76 2.10 -1.68
CA TYR A 93 -20.51 3.36 -1.61
C TYR A 93 -21.83 3.30 -2.39
N ALA A 94 -22.04 2.27 -3.23
CA ALA A 94 -23.31 2.05 -3.92
C ALA A 94 -24.44 1.57 -2.99
N ALA A 95 -24.11 1.08 -1.79
CA ALA A 95 -25.12 0.69 -0.81
C ALA A 95 -25.94 1.90 -0.36
N ASP A 96 -27.27 1.83 -0.54
CA ASP A 96 -28.23 2.83 -0.11
C ASP A 96 -29.41 2.13 0.58
N TYR A 97 -29.60 2.45 1.86
CA TYR A 97 -30.67 1.90 2.70
C TYR A 97 -31.91 2.81 2.77
N GLY A 98 -31.98 3.85 1.92
CA GLY A 98 -33.04 4.86 1.91
C GLY A 98 -32.66 6.20 2.55
N TRP A 99 -31.42 6.32 3.03
CA TRP A 99 -30.87 7.56 3.61
C TRP A 99 -29.78 8.19 2.74
N GLY A 100 -29.62 7.68 1.52
CA GLY A 100 -28.54 8.06 0.62
C GLY A 100 -27.27 7.23 0.84
N LYS A 101 -26.33 7.40 -0.09
CA LYS A 101 -25.04 6.70 -0.09
C LYS A 101 -24.22 6.97 1.17
N ALA A 102 -23.42 5.98 1.56
CA ALA A 102 -22.47 6.12 2.66
C ALA A 102 -21.56 7.36 2.48
N LYS A 103 -21.33 8.07 3.59
CA LYS A 103 -20.44 9.25 3.59
C LYS A 103 -18.97 8.87 3.59
N LYS A 104 -18.62 7.77 4.25
CA LYS A 104 -17.25 7.26 4.37
C LYS A 104 -17.28 5.76 4.66
N LEU A 105 -16.34 5.03 4.06
CA LEU A 105 -16.05 3.63 4.38
C LEU A 105 -14.81 3.55 5.27
N GLU A 106 -14.87 2.74 6.33
CA GLU A 106 -13.71 2.44 7.19
C GLU A 106 -13.58 0.92 7.36
N ALA A 107 -12.37 0.41 7.15
CA ALA A 107 -12.05 -1.00 7.25
C ALA A 107 -11.44 -1.29 8.63
N LEU A 108 -12.26 -1.55 9.64
CA LEU A 108 -11.81 -1.69 11.04
C LEU A 108 -10.87 -2.88 11.28
N PHE A 109 -10.90 -3.89 10.42
CA PHE A 109 -10.09 -5.11 10.57
C PHE A 109 -8.61 -4.91 10.20
N ILE A 110 -8.21 -3.72 9.71
CA ILE A 110 -6.81 -3.42 9.34
C ILE A 110 -6.01 -2.73 10.47
N ASP A 111 -6.62 -2.57 11.65
CA ASP A 111 -6.03 -1.82 12.76
C ASP A 111 -4.81 -2.49 13.41
N ASP A 112 -4.54 -3.77 13.10
CA ASP A 112 -3.29 -4.44 13.46
C ASP A 112 -2.06 -3.89 12.70
N GLY A 113 -2.30 -3.06 11.69
CA GLY A 113 -1.28 -2.47 10.83
C GLY A 113 -0.66 -3.47 9.83
N ALA A 114 -1.08 -4.72 9.79
CA ALA A 114 -0.57 -5.69 8.83
C ALA A 114 -1.26 -5.59 7.46
N ALA A 115 -2.31 -4.78 7.34
CA ALA A 115 -3.06 -4.62 6.11
C ALA A 115 -3.36 -3.15 5.76
N LEU A 116 -3.65 -2.93 4.48
CA LEU A 116 -4.32 -1.73 3.98
C LEU A 116 -5.62 -2.14 3.28
N SER A 117 -6.58 -1.23 3.19
CA SER A 117 -7.78 -1.45 2.39
C SER A 117 -7.77 -0.63 1.11
N LEU A 118 -8.32 -1.22 0.05
CA LEU A 118 -8.47 -0.62 -1.27
C LEU A 118 -9.92 -0.73 -1.74
N CYS A 119 -10.54 0.40 -2.09
CA CYS A 119 -11.90 0.46 -2.61
C CYS A 119 -12.06 1.57 -3.66
N LYS A 120 -13.23 1.63 -4.32
CA LYS A 120 -13.56 2.73 -5.21
C LYS A 120 -13.68 4.04 -4.44
N SER A 121 -13.30 5.15 -5.09
CA SER A 121 -13.58 6.46 -4.54
C SER A 121 -15.07 6.79 -4.61
N ARG A 122 -15.58 7.40 -3.54
CA ARG A 122 -16.96 7.89 -3.47
C ARG A 122 -17.24 9.03 -4.45
N ASP A 123 -16.31 9.98 -4.53
CA ASP A 123 -16.56 11.29 -5.15
C ASP A 123 -15.98 11.38 -6.57
N PHE A 124 -15.05 10.51 -6.94
CA PHE A 124 -14.33 10.59 -8.20
C PHE A 124 -14.35 9.26 -8.95
N GLU A 125 -15.03 9.24 -10.10
CA GLU A 125 -15.06 8.07 -10.98
C GLU A 125 -13.65 7.69 -11.44
N GLY A 126 -13.39 6.39 -11.51
CA GLY A 126 -12.09 5.84 -11.89
C GLY A 126 -10.98 6.01 -10.84
N ARG A 127 -11.24 6.66 -9.69
CA ARG A 127 -10.25 6.80 -8.61
C ARG A 127 -10.44 5.77 -7.52
N LEU A 128 -9.38 5.59 -6.74
CA LEU A 128 -9.32 4.62 -5.64
C LEU A 128 -9.14 5.34 -4.31
N GLU A 129 -9.78 4.79 -3.28
CA GLU A 129 -9.55 5.14 -1.89
C GLU A 129 -8.67 4.07 -1.23
N ILE A 130 -7.60 4.53 -0.59
CA ILE A 130 -6.65 3.71 0.17
C ILE A 130 -6.84 4.05 1.64
N VAL A 131 -7.10 3.03 2.46
CA VAL A 131 -7.22 3.15 3.92
C VAL A 131 -6.05 2.43 4.57
N LEU A 132 -5.39 3.12 5.51
CA LEU A 132 -4.25 2.61 6.26
C LEU A 132 -4.37 3.06 7.72
N SER A 133 -4.03 2.17 8.65
CA SER A 133 -4.01 2.43 10.09
C SER A 133 -2.60 2.16 10.63
N LYS A 134 -1.93 3.21 11.12
CA LYS A 134 -0.57 3.15 11.71
C LYS A 134 -0.40 4.20 12.81
N PRO A 135 0.60 4.03 13.71
CA PRO A 135 0.98 5.07 14.66
C PRO A 135 1.29 6.41 13.97
N MET A 136 0.93 7.52 14.62
CA MET A 136 1.02 8.86 14.05
C MET A 136 2.38 9.19 13.41
N PRO A 137 3.55 8.88 14.03
CA PRO A 137 4.84 9.18 13.40
C PRO A 137 5.06 8.45 12.06
N GLN A 138 4.52 7.23 11.93
CA GLN A 138 4.59 6.46 10.68
C GLN A 138 3.64 7.03 9.63
N MET A 139 2.46 7.48 10.04
CA MET A 139 1.51 8.12 9.15
C MET A 139 2.02 9.46 8.62
N ASP A 140 2.72 10.25 9.43
CA ASP A 140 3.34 11.49 9.00
C ASP A 140 4.42 11.24 7.95
N ALA A 141 5.29 10.26 8.21
CA ALA A 141 6.31 9.84 7.25
C ALA A 141 5.68 9.31 5.95
N PHE A 142 4.65 8.48 6.05
CA PHE A 142 3.91 7.96 4.90
C PHE A 142 3.28 9.09 4.09
N SER A 143 2.58 10.03 4.74
CA SER A 143 1.88 11.11 4.03
C SER A 143 2.85 12.02 3.28
N ARG A 144 4.03 12.30 3.87
CA ARG A 144 5.08 13.07 3.21
C ARG A 144 5.58 12.36 1.95
N VAL A 145 6.05 11.12 2.08
CA VAL A 145 6.62 10.35 0.96
C VAL A 145 5.57 10.12 -0.13
N PHE A 146 4.33 9.80 0.24
CA PHE A 146 3.25 9.56 -0.70
C PHE A 146 2.93 10.82 -1.53
N ARG A 147 2.95 12.01 -0.90
CA ARG A 147 2.73 13.28 -1.62
C ARG A 147 3.89 13.66 -2.52
N GLU A 148 5.12 13.47 -2.04
CA GLU A 148 6.34 13.74 -2.81
C GLU A 148 6.34 12.93 -4.12
N VAL A 149 6.17 11.60 -4.01
CA VAL A 149 6.16 10.71 -5.18
C VAL A 149 5.02 11.07 -6.14
N LEU A 150 3.80 11.33 -5.65
CA LEU A 150 2.70 11.73 -6.52
C LEU A 150 2.95 13.07 -7.22
N SER A 151 3.59 14.02 -6.54
CA SER A 151 3.93 15.31 -7.14
C SER A 151 4.97 15.17 -8.26
N GLU A 152 5.97 14.30 -8.07
CA GLU A 152 6.99 14.00 -9.08
C GLU A 152 6.39 13.35 -10.33
N LEU A 153 5.46 12.40 -10.15
CA LEU A 153 4.73 11.76 -11.24
C LEU A 153 3.82 12.74 -12.01
N CYS A 154 3.17 13.66 -11.32
CA CYS A 154 2.35 14.69 -11.96
C CYS A 154 3.21 15.72 -12.73
N CYS A 155 4.38 16.09 -12.21
CA CYS A 155 5.28 17.03 -12.87
C CYS A 155 5.93 16.44 -14.13
N SER A 156 6.29 15.15 -14.13
CA SER A 156 6.82 14.48 -15.34
C SER A 156 5.77 14.31 -16.45
N SER A 157 4.49 14.30 -16.09
CA SER A 157 3.36 14.24 -17.03
C SER A 157 3.14 15.57 -17.78
N ASN A 158 3.41 16.71 -17.14
CA ASN A 158 3.21 18.05 -17.71
C ASN A 158 4.37 18.57 -18.58
N GLN A 159 5.48 17.83 -18.66
CA GLN A 159 6.62 18.18 -19.52
C GLN A 159 6.54 17.56 -20.93
N LYS A 160 5.43 16.87 -21.26
CA LYS A 160 5.17 16.28 -22.58
C LYS A 160 4.09 17.00 -23.40
N ALA A 161 3.65 18.20 -22.98
CA ALA A 161 2.73 19.04 -23.75
C ALA A 161 3.48 20.08 -24.60
#